data_AF-A0A835VYC9-F1
#
_entry.id   AF-A0A835VYC9-F1
#
_cell.length_a   1.000
_cell.length_b   1.000
_cell.length_c   1.000
_cell.angle_alpha   90.00
_cell.angle_beta   90.00
_cell.angle_gamma   90.00
#
_symmetry.space_group_name_H-M   'P 1'
#
loop_
_entity.id
_entity.type
_entity.pdbx_description
1 polymer ?
#
loop_
_entity_poly.entity_id
_entity_poly.type
_entity_poly.pdbx_seq_one_letter_code
_entity_poly.pdbx_strand_id
1 'polypeptide(L)'
;MSGDGECCRLLLEHGASPNHCSTRGTPLMAAAAAGDCETLVLLLDAGADIEAEAKDGLTALAAAVRENQKEAVRLLLRRGASPTRPNKDGVSPVDLAQEKVLPEVYSLLMQASITHAADEALRSSEVRQAAAREEVEATAVKAAAEAREQLQVSREQTDLKIGAIRDESEELLKRLGISRKR
;
A
#
# COMPACT_ATOMS: atom_id res chain seq x y z
N MET A 1 -30.81 4.07 -26.15
CA MET A 1 -29.36 4.24 -26.33
C MET A 1 -29.12 5.73 -26.13
N SER A 2 -28.78 6.14 -24.90
CA SER A 2 -28.60 7.56 -24.59
C SER A 2 -27.32 8.04 -25.26
N GLY A 3 -27.43 9.06 -26.12
CA GLY A 3 -26.31 9.61 -26.90
C GLY A 3 -25.23 10.31 -26.07
N ASP A 4 -25.36 10.31 -24.74
CA ASP A 4 -24.49 11.00 -23.81
C ASP A 4 -23.11 10.34 -23.72
N GLY A 5 -23.02 9.00 -23.76
CA GLY A 5 -21.74 8.28 -23.70
C GLY A 5 -20.85 8.51 -24.92
N GLU A 6 -21.43 8.54 -26.12
CA GLU A 6 -20.70 8.82 -27.36
C GLU A 6 -20.28 10.28 -27.47
N CYS A 7 -21.12 11.21 -27.00
CA CYS A 7 -20.75 12.62 -26.86
C CYS A 7 -19.62 12.82 -25.83
N CYS A 8 -19.68 12.13 -24.69
CA CYS A 8 -18.60 12.16 -23.70
C CYS A 8 -17.28 11.63 -24.26
N ARG A 9 -17.32 10.53 -25.03
CA ARG A 9 -16.13 9.99 -25.70
C ARG A 9 -15.51 11.01 -26.67
N LEU A 10 -16.32 11.60 -27.55
CA LEU A 10 -15.85 12.61 -28.49
C LEU A 10 -15.26 13.84 -27.79
N LEU A 11 -15.88 14.30 -26.69
CA LEU A 11 -15.35 15.42 -25.91
C LEU A 11 -14.00 15.10 -25.28
N LEU A 12 -13.81 13.89 -24.74
CA LEU A 12 -12.53 13.45 -24.17
C LEU A 12 -11.44 13.32 -25.25
N GLU A 13 -11.78 12.79 -26.43
CA GLU A 13 -10.87 12.69 -27.58
C GLU A 13 -10.42 14.07 -28.09
N HIS A 14 -11.27 15.08 -27.97
CA HIS A 14 -10.96 16.47 -28.30
C HIS A 14 -10.26 17.26 -27.17
N GLY A 15 -9.82 16.58 -26.10
CA GLY A 15 -9.03 17.17 -25.02
C GLY A 15 -9.84 17.81 -23.89
N ALA A 16 -11.12 17.49 -23.76
CA ALA A 16 -11.90 17.89 -22.58
C ALA A 16 -11.29 17.27 -21.33
N SER A 17 -11.11 18.07 -20.27
CA SER A 17 -10.55 17.58 -19.02
C SER A 17 -11.61 16.78 -18.24
N PRO A 18 -11.38 15.47 -17.95
CA PRO A 18 -12.35 14.64 -17.22
C PRO A 18 -12.59 15.11 -15.78
N ASN A 19 -11.63 15.86 -15.24
CA ASN A 19 -11.67 16.42 -13.87
C ASN A 19 -12.23 17.85 -13.80
N HIS A 20 -12.78 18.39 -14.90
CA HIS A 20 -13.33 19.74 -14.88
C HIS A 20 -14.50 19.83 -13.88
N CYS A 21 -14.35 20.64 -12.84
CA CYS A 21 -15.40 20.83 -11.82
C CYS A 21 -16.28 22.03 -12.19
N SER A 22 -17.53 21.77 -12.57
CA SER A 22 -18.54 22.80 -12.85
C SER A 22 -19.30 23.19 -11.56
N THR A 23 -20.26 24.10 -11.66
CA THR A 23 -21.13 24.49 -10.53
C THR A 23 -21.94 23.32 -9.96
N ARG A 24 -22.15 22.25 -10.73
CA ARG A 24 -22.84 21.03 -10.32
C ARG A 24 -21.91 19.86 -9.94
N GLY A 25 -20.59 20.07 -9.95
CA GLY A 25 -19.60 19.02 -9.71
C GLY A 25 -18.87 18.57 -10.98
N THR A 26 -18.19 17.42 -10.91
CA THR A 26 -17.43 16.85 -12.02
C THR A 26 -18.33 16.07 -12.99
N PRO A 27 -17.90 15.84 -14.25
CA PRO A 27 -18.57 14.93 -15.18
C PRO A 27 -18.84 13.55 -14.56
N LEU A 28 -17.90 13.07 -13.74
CA LEU A 28 -18.03 11.80 -13.03
C LEU A 28 -19.21 11.80 -12.05
N MET A 29 -19.45 12.90 -11.33
CA MET A 29 -20.60 13.04 -10.45
C MET A 29 -21.92 13.08 -11.22
N ALA A 30 -21.95 13.76 -12.37
CA ALA A 30 -23.14 13.82 -13.20
C ALA A 30 -23.50 12.43 -13.75
N ALA A 31 -22.52 11.67 -14.24
CA ALA A 31 -22.70 10.29 -14.69
C ALA A 31 -23.14 9.38 -13.54
N ALA A 32 -22.55 9.54 -12.35
CA ALA A 32 -22.91 8.80 -11.14
C ALA A 32 -24.36 9.06 -10.70
N ALA A 33 -24.80 10.32 -10.70
CA ALA A 33 -26.17 10.71 -10.37
C ALA A 33 -27.20 10.20 -11.40
N ALA A 34 -26.82 10.19 -12.68
CA ALA A 34 -27.66 9.67 -13.77
C ALA A 34 -27.72 8.12 -13.79
N GLY A 35 -26.80 7.44 -13.11
CA GLY A 35 -26.67 5.98 -13.19
C GLY A 35 -26.05 5.48 -14.51
N ASP A 36 -25.44 6.39 -15.28
CA ASP A 36 -24.84 6.06 -16.57
C ASP A 36 -23.48 5.37 -16.36
N CYS A 37 -23.55 4.04 -16.28
CA CYS A 37 -22.38 3.19 -16.05
C CYS A 37 -21.41 3.22 -17.23
N GLU A 38 -21.87 3.44 -18.45
CA GLU A 38 -21.00 3.49 -19.64
C GLU A 38 -20.15 4.76 -19.61
N THR A 39 -20.78 5.91 -19.38
CA THR A 39 -20.07 7.18 -19.24
C THR A 39 -19.16 7.20 -18.00
N LEU A 40 -19.58 6.57 -16.89
CA LEU A 40 -18.72 6.38 -15.71
C LEU A 40 -17.42 5.62 -16.06
N VAL A 41 -17.53 4.50 -16.76
CA VAL A 41 -16.35 3.71 -17.17
C VAL A 41 -15.44 4.53 -18.06
N LEU A 42 -15.99 5.20 -19.07
CA LEU A 42 -15.22 6.04 -19.99
C LEU A 42 -14.46 7.16 -19.28
N LEU A 43 -15.11 7.85 -18.34
CA LEU A 43 -14.48 8.91 -17.56
C LEU A 43 -13.36 8.38 -16.66
N LEU A 44 -13.59 7.25 -15.98
CA LEU A 44 -12.58 6.63 -15.13
C LEU A 44 -11.39 6.10 -15.92
N ASP A 45 -11.64 5.52 -17.09
CA ASP A 45 -10.56 5.04 -17.97
C ASP A 45 -9.78 6.20 -18.60
N ALA A 46 -10.40 7.37 -18.76
CA ALA A 46 -9.74 8.62 -19.15
C ALA A 46 -8.95 9.30 -18.01
N GLY A 47 -8.90 8.71 -16.82
CA GLY A 47 -8.17 9.25 -15.67
C GLY A 47 -8.95 10.29 -14.86
N ALA A 48 -10.28 10.21 -14.86
CA ALA A 48 -11.09 10.96 -13.91
C ALA A 48 -10.72 10.55 -12.47
N ASP A 49 -10.56 11.54 -11.60
CA ASP A 49 -10.34 11.33 -10.18
C ASP A 49 -11.65 10.88 -9.51
N ILE A 50 -11.64 9.65 -8.99
CA ILE A 50 -12.76 9.02 -8.28
C ILE A 50 -13.12 9.78 -7.01
N GLU A 51 -12.10 10.35 -6.36
CA GLU A 51 -12.19 11.05 -5.07
C GLU A 51 -12.31 12.56 -5.26
N ALA A 52 -12.52 13.02 -6.49
CA ALA A 52 -12.78 14.41 -6.77
C ALA A 52 -14.00 14.91 -5.99
N GLU A 53 -13.86 16.11 -5.44
CA GLU A 53 -14.88 16.76 -4.63
C GLU A 53 -15.51 17.94 -5.37
N ALA A 54 -16.83 18.07 -5.25
CA ALA A 54 -17.54 19.27 -5.66
C ALA A 54 -17.25 20.41 -4.68
N LYS A 55 -17.77 21.60 -4.99
CA LYS A 55 -17.65 22.76 -4.08
C LYS A 55 -18.20 22.49 -2.67
N ASP A 56 -19.14 21.56 -2.54
CA ASP A 56 -19.77 21.19 -1.27
C ASP A 56 -19.11 19.94 -0.62
N GLY A 57 -17.98 19.47 -1.16
CA GLY A 57 -17.33 18.23 -0.72
C GLY A 57 -18.07 16.96 -1.13
N LEU A 58 -19.06 17.07 -2.03
CA LEU A 58 -19.80 15.91 -2.54
C LEU A 58 -18.87 15.10 -3.45
N THR A 59 -18.79 13.78 -3.25
CA THR A 59 -18.08 12.84 -4.11
C THR A 59 -19.01 12.19 -5.14
N ALA A 60 -18.46 11.57 -6.18
CA ALA A 60 -19.25 10.81 -7.16
C ALA A 60 -20.04 9.65 -6.50
N LEU A 61 -19.45 9.00 -5.49
CA LEU A 61 -20.12 7.94 -4.74
C LEU A 61 -21.32 8.49 -3.94
N ALA A 62 -21.15 9.61 -3.24
CA ALA A 62 -22.26 10.26 -2.52
C ALA A 62 -23.40 10.67 -3.47
N ALA A 63 -23.08 11.16 -4.67
CA ALA A 63 -24.07 11.49 -5.70
C ALA A 63 -24.87 10.25 -6.15
N ALA A 64 -24.19 9.14 -6.44
CA ALA A 64 -24.86 7.88 -6.82
C ALA A 64 -25.76 7.35 -5.70
N VAL A 65 -25.33 7.45 -4.43
CA VAL A 65 -26.15 7.04 -3.27
C VAL A 65 -27.38 7.93 -3.13
N ARG A 66 -27.22 9.26 -3.28
CA ARG A 66 -28.31 10.23 -3.13
C ARG A 66 -29.44 9.98 -4.12
N GLU A 67 -29.10 9.60 -5.35
CA GLU A 67 -30.01 9.27 -6.44
C GLU A 67 -30.38 7.77 -6.50
N ASN A 68 -29.93 6.95 -5.54
CA ASN A 68 -30.20 5.51 -5.45
C ASN A 68 -29.74 4.70 -6.68
N GLN A 69 -28.61 5.07 -7.29
CA GLN A 69 -28.05 4.44 -8.47
C GLN A 69 -27.18 3.24 -8.11
N LYS A 70 -27.82 2.09 -7.84
CA LYS A 70 -27.15 0.87 -7.35
C LYS A 70 -25.97 0.40 -8.20
N GLU A 71 -26.12 0.39 -9.52
CA GLU A 71 -25.06 -0.09 -10.42
C GLU A 71 -23.89 0.88 -10.48
N ALA A 72 -24.15 2.19 -10.47
CA ALA A 72 -23.12 3.21 -10.35
C ALA A 72 -22.35 3.09 -9.02
N VAL A 73 -23.06 2.86 -7.90
CA VAL A 73 -22.44 2.62 -6.58
C VAL A 73 -21.51 1.40 -6.64
N ARG A 74 -21.97 0.26 -7.19
CA ARG A 74 -21.14 -0.95 -7.33
C ARG A 74 -19.90 -0.69 -8.16
N LEU A 75 -20.04 0.05 -9.26
CA LEU A 75 -18.94 0.36 -10.17
C LEU A 75 -17.89 1.25 -9.50
N LEU A 76 -18.33 2.32 -8.82
CA LEU A 76 -17.44 3.23 -8.11
C LEU A 76 -16.71 2.51 -6.97
N LEU A 77 -17.39 1.66 -6.19
CA LEU A 77 -16.76 0.85 -5.14
C LEU A 77 -15.72 -0.13 -5.71
N ARG A 78 -16.02 -0.79 -6.84
CA ARG A 78 -15.04 -1.68 -7.51
C ARG A 78 -13.81 -0.95 -8.01
N ARG A 79 -13.95 0.34 -8.34
CA ARG A 79 -12.86 1.19 -8.81
C ARG A 79 -12.08 1.84 -7.66
N GLY A 80 -12.46 1.57 -6.40
CA GLY A 80 -11.75 2.00 -5.20
C GLY A 80 -12.29 3.26 -4.52
N ALA A 81 -13.52 3.68 -4.82
CA ALA A 81 -14.14 4.81 -4.14
C ALA A 81 -14.34 4.53 -2.64
N SER A 82 -14.06 5.53 -1.80
CA SER A 82 -14.18 5.40 -0.34
C SER A 82 -15.63 5.58 0.13
N PRO A 83 -16.25 4.56 0.77
CA PRO A 83 -17.64 4.66 1.26
C PRO A 83 -17.77 5.50 2.54
N THR A 84 -16.70 5.72 3.28
CA THR A 84 -16.72 6.36 4.60
C THR A 84 -16.29 7.83 4.56
N ARG A 85 -15.85 8.34 3.41
CA ARG A 85 -15.32 9.69 3.30
C ARG A 85 -16.45 10.73 3.45
N PRO A 86 -16.40 11.59 4.48
CA PRO A 86 -17.46 12.58 4.69
C PRO A 86 -17.35 13.76 3.73
N ASN A 87 -18.49 14.34 3.38
CA ASN A 87 -18.56 15.63 2.69
C ASN A 87 -18.27 16.80 3.66
N LYS A 88 -18.39 18.05 3.19
CA LYS A 88 -18.16 19.24 4.04
C LYS A 88 -19.13 19.38 5.21
N ASP A 89 -20.31 18.77 5.11
CA ASP A 89 -21.31 18.72 6.18
C ASP A 89 -21.05 17.59 7.19
N GLY A 90 -19.97 16.81 7.02
CA GLY A 90 -19.63 15.69 7.88
C GLY A 90 -20.43 14.42 7.59
N VAL A 91 -21.18 14.37 6.48
CA VAL A 91 -22.04 13.24 6.12
C VAL A 91 -21.30 12.33 5.14
N SER A 92 -21.13 11.06 5.50
CA SER A 92 -20.53 10.06 4.60
C SER A 92 -21.57 9.43 3.66
N PRO A 93 -21.14 8.83 2.53
CA PRO A 93 -22.03 8.04 1.67
C PRO A 93 -22.81 6.95 2.43
N VAL A 94 -22.21 6.33 3.45
CA VAL A 94 -22.89 5.34 4.31
C VAL A 94 -24.00 6.01 5.13
N ASP A 95 -23.73 7.17 5.73
CA ASP A 95 -24.72 7.91 6.52
C ASP A 95 -25.89 8.37 5.64
N LEU A 96 -25.60 8.82 4.42
CA LEU A 96 -26.63 9.19 3.43
C LEU A 96 -27.51 7.99 3.04
N ALA A 97 -26.92 6.80 2.86
CA ALA A 97 -27.68 5.59 2.55
C ALA A 97 -28.57 5.15 3.72
N GLN A 98 -28.10 5.35 4.95
CA GLN A 98 -28.86 5.07 6.16
C GLN A 98 -30.02 6.05 6.35
N GLU A 99 -29.79 7.35 6.19
CA GLU A 99 -30.80 8.40 6.30
C GLU A 99 -31.93 8.20 5.27
N LYS A 100 -31.57 7.85 4.03
CA LYS A 100 -32.54 7.62 2.94
C LYS A 100 -33.23 6.27 3.00
N VAL A 101 -32.93 5.42 3.99
CA VAL A 101 -33.48 4.06 4.15
C VAL A 101 -33.32 3.27 2.85
N LEU A 102 -32.10 3.24 2.31
CA LEU A 102 -31.74 2.50 1.09
C LEU A 102 -31.05 1.18 1.48
N PRO A 103 -31.79 0.11 1.87
CA PRO A 103 -31.21 -1.08 2.49
C PRO A 103 -30.20 -1.81 1.59
N GLU A 104 -30.42 -1.80 0.29
CA GLU A 104 -29.55 -2.48 -0.69
C GLU A 104 -28.26 -1.69 -0.95
N VAL A 105 -28.34 -0.35 -1.01
CA VAL A 105 -27.15 0.51 -1.17
C VAL A 105 -26.35 0.54 0.13
N TYR A 106 -27.02 0.63 1.28
CA TYR A 106 -26.40 0.58 2.60
C TYR A 106 -25.65 -0.74 2.82
N SER A 107 -26.26 -1.88 2.49
CA SER A 107 -25.57 -3.18 2.60
C SER A 107 -24.35 -3.30 1.69
N LEU A 108 -24.39 -2.75 0.47
CA LEU A 108 -23.23 -2.70 -0.42
C LEU A 108 -22.10 -1.83 0.15
N LEU A 109 -22.42 -0.65 0.67
CA LEU A 109 -21.44 0.25 1.28
C LEU A 109 -20.82 -0.34 2.56
N MET A 110 -21.64 -0.97 3.42
CA MET A 110 -21.16 -1.62 4.64
C MET A 110 -20.23 -2.80 4.32
N GLN A 111 -20.57 -3.62 3.32
CA GLN A 111 -19.67 -4.68 2.84
C GLN A 111 -18.34 -4.10 2.36
N ALA A 112 -18.36 -3.03 1.55
CA ALA A 112 -17.16 -2.39 1.05
C ALA A 112 -16.31 -1.73 2.15
N SER A 113 -16.94 -1.17 3.19
CA SER A 113 -16.24 -0.59 4.34
C SER A 113 -15.49 -1.66 5.15
N ILE A 114 -16.10 -2.84 5.34
CA ILE A 114 -15.46 -3.95 6.08
C ILE A 114 -14.28 -4.49 5.29
N THR A 115 -14.40 -4.63 3.96
CA THR A 115 -13.29 -5.10 3.12
C THR A 115 -12.15 -4.10 3.06
N HIS A 116 -12.44 -2.78 2.98
CA HIS A 116 -11.39 -1.76 2.98
C HIS A 116 -10.62 -1.72 4.31
N ALA A 117 -11.32 -1.84 5.45
CA ALA A 117 -10.68 -1.93 6.76
C ALA A 117 -9.82 -3.19 6.91
N ALA A 118 -10.27 -4.32 6.35
CA ALA A 118 -9.50 -5.57 6.35
C ALA A 118 -8.24 -5.48 5.47
N ASP A 119 -8.34 -4.88 4.28
CA ASP A 119 -7.22 -4.70 3.35
C ASP A 119 -6.18 -3.70 3.88
N GLU A 120 -6.61 -2.63 4.53
CA GLU A 120 -5.72 -1.67 5.20
C GLU A 120 -5.03 -2.31 6.42
N ALA A 121 -5.77 -3.08 7.21
CA ALA A 121 -5.20 -3.85 8.32
C ALA A 121 -4.16 -4.87 7.81
N LEU A 122 -4.44 -5.57 6.71
CA LEU A 122 -3.51 -6.52 6.09
C LEU A 122 -2.23 -5.80 5.62
N ARG A 123 -2.36 -4.71 4.85
CA ARG A 123 -1.21 -3.91 4.38
C ARG A 123 -0.38 -3.38 5.56
N SER A 124 -1.02 -2.87 6.61
CA SER A 124 -0.33 -2.39 7.80
C SER A 124 0.42 -3.49 8.55
N SER A 125 -0.06 -4.73 8.46
CA SER A 125 0.58 -5.89 9.09
C SER A 125 1.76 -6.42 8.27
N GLU A 126 1.65 -6.39 6.95
CA GLU A 126 2.73 -6.78 6.02
C GLU A 126 3.91 -5.82 6.11
N VAL A 127 3.66 -4.50 6.14
CA VAL A 127 4.71 -3.49 6.32
C VAL A 127 5.42 -3.66 7.67
N ARG A 128 4.67 -3.92 8.75
CA ARG A 128 5.25 -4.19 10.08
C ARG A 128 6.08 -5.49 10.10
N GLN A 129 5.62 -6.56 9.44
CA GLN A 129 6.39 -7.80 9.35
C GLN A 129 7.65 -7.66 8.47
N ALA A 130 7.60 -6.89 7.39
CA ALA A 130 8.76 -6.63 6.54
C ALA A 130 9.85 -5.86 7.32
N ALA A 131 9.48 -4.80 8.04
CA ALA A 131 10.39 -4.04 8.89
C ALA A 131 11.02 -4.92 9.99
N ALA A 132 10.23 -5.78 10.64
CA ALA A 132 10.73 -6.71 11.65
C ALA A 132 11.73 -7.73 11.07
N ARG A 133 11.56 -8.18 9.82
CA ARG A 133 12.52 -9.09 9.16
C ARG A 133 13.84 -8.39 8.86
N GLU A 134 13.80 -7.14 8.40
CA GLU A 134 15.00 -6.36 8.12
C GLU A 134 15.84 -6.11 9.37
N GLU A 135 15.20 -5.80 10.52
CA GLU A 135 15.92 -5.63 11.79
C GLU A 135 16.52 -6.95 12.31
N VAL A 136 15.81 -8.07 12.16
CA VAL A 136 16.34 -9.39 12.56
C VAL A 136 17.52 -9.80 11.68
N GLU A 137 17.48 -9.51 10.39
CA GLU A 137 18.59 -9.82 9.49
C GLU A 137 19.81 -8.93 9.75
N ALA A 138 19.61 -7.64 10.00
CA ALA A 138 20.69 -6.71 10.36
C ALA A 138 21.37 -7.11 11.69
N THR A 139 20.59 -7.50 12.70
CA THR A 139 21.14 -7.96 13.99
C THR A 139 21.83 -9.31 13.88
N ALA A 140 21.32 -10.24 13.06
CA ALA A 140 21.97 -11.52 12.80
C ALA A 140 23.32 -11.37 12.08
N VAL A 141 23.41 -10.47 11.08
CA VAL A 141 24.66 -10.20 10.37
C VAL A 141 25.70 -9.57 11.30
N LYS A 142 25.28 -8.64 12.17
CA LYS A 142 26.17 -8.03 13.15
C LYS A 142 26.70 -9.07 14.17
N ALA A 143 25.82 -9.91 14.69
CA ALA A 143 26.21 -10.99 15.61
C ALA A 143 27.17 -12.00 14.95
N ALA A 144 26.96 -12.33 13.67
CA ALA A 144 27.85 -13.20 12.92
C ALA A 144 29.23 -12.57 12.67
N ALA A 145 29.30 -11.24 12.46
CA ALA A 145 30.56 -10.52 12.31
C ALA A 145 31.36 -10.51 13.61
N GLU A 146 30.71 -10.19 14.74
CA GLU A 146 31.34 -10.21 16.07
C GLU A 146 31.86 -11.61 16.44
N ALA A 147 31.10 -12.67 16.14
CA ALA A 147 31.53 -14.06 16.37
C ALA A 147 32.76 -14.43 15.51
N ARG A 148 32.86 -13.94 14.27
CA ARG A 148 34.02 -14.17 13.39
C ARG A 148 35.27 -13.44 13.91
N GLU A 149 35.11 -12.22 14.39
CA GLU A 149 36.21 -11.45 14.97
C GLU A 149 36.77 -12.13 16.23
N GLN A 150 35.89 -12.63 17.11
CA GLN A 150 36.31 -13.40 18.29
C GLN A 150 37.05 -14.69 17.92
N LEU A 151 36.59 -15.40 16.89
CA LEU A 151 37.28 -16.60 16.40
C LEU A 151 38.66 -16.28 15.82
N GLN A 152 38.78 -15.18 15.06
CA GLN A 152 40.05 -14.75 14.50
C GLN A 152 41.06 -14.43 15.60
N VAL A 153 40.66 -13.63 16.60
CA VAL A 153 41.52 -13.31 17.75
C VAL A 153 41.93 -14.57 18.52
N SER A 154 41.00 -15.51 18.72
CA SER A 154 41.32 -16.77 19.39
C SER A 154 42.37 -17.59 18.63
N ARG A 155 42.30 -17.58 17.29
CA ARG A 155 43.20 -18.32 16.40
C ARG A 155 44.60 -17.71 16.40
N GLU A 156 44.70 -16.40 16.29
CA GLU A 156 45.97 -15.68 16.37
C GLU A 156 46.67 -15.92 17.73
N GLN A 157 45.92 -15.93 18.84
CA GLN A 157 46.46 -16.28 20.15
C GLN A 157 46.93 -17.74 20.23
N THR A 158 46.21 -18.68 19.61
CA THR A 158 46.67 -20.08 19.56
C THR A 158 47.93 -20.24 18.72
N ASP A 159 48.04 -19.54 17.59
CA ASP A 159 49.21 -19.59 16.72
C ASP A 159 50.44 -19.00 17.41
N LEU A 160 50.27 -17.90 18.16
CA LEU A 160 51.33 -17.32 19.00
C LEU A 160 51.81 -18.27 20.09
N LYS A 161 50.89 -18.95 20.80
CA LYS A 161 51.24 -19.94 21.82
C LYS A 161 52.01 -21.12 21.22
N ILE A 162 51.58 -21.62 20.06
CA ILE A 162 52.26 -22.71 19.35
C ILE A 162 53.66 -22.26 18.91
N GLY A 163 53.81 -21.05 18.39
CA GLY A 163 55.11 -20.46 18.02
C GLY A 163 56.05 -20.38 19.21
N ALA A 164 55.59 -19.84 20.35
CA ALA A 164 56.40 -19.74 21.57
C ALA A 164 56.87 -21.11 22.08
N ILE A 165 55.98 -22.12 22.10
CA ILE A 165 56.33 -23.49 22.48
C ILE A 165 57.38 -24.06 21.51
N ARG A 166 57.23 -23.79 20.21
CA ARG A 166 58.20 -24.24 19.20
C ARG A 166 59.56 -23.60 19.43
N ASP A 167 59.62 -22.30 19.64
CA ASP A 167 60.87 -21.57 19.86
C ASP A 167 61.57 -22.02 21.15
N GLU A 168 60.84 -22.17 22.26
CA GLU A 168 61.36 -22.75 23.50
C GLU A 168 61.90 -24.16 23.28
N SER A 169 61.18 -24.99 22.51
CA SER A 169 61.63 -26.35 22.20
C SER A 169 62.91 -26.36 21.36
N GLU A 170 63.06 -25.44 20.40
CA GLU A 170 64.26 -25.30 19.58
C GLU A 170 65.46 -24.79 20.42
N GLU A 171 65.21 -23.87 21.36
CA GLU A 171 66.23 -23.37 22.28
C GLU A 171 66.70 -24.43 23.29
N LEU A 172 65.78 -25.24 23.84
CA LEU A 172 66.13 -26.37 24.69
C LEU A 172 66.95 -27.43 23.94
N LEU A 173 66.59 -27.74 22.69
CA LEU A 173 67.34 -28.67 21.85
C LEU A 173 68.77 -28.17 21.56
N LYS A 174 68.94 -26.86 21.29
CA LYS A 174 70.27 -26.23 21.14
C LYS A 174 71.11 -26.38 22.41
N ARG A 175 70.54 -26.11 23.59
CA ARG A 175 71.24 -26.25 24.88
C ARG A 175 71.69 -27.69 25.18
N LEU A 176 70.91 -28.67 24.73
CA LEU A 176 71.21 -30.09 24.91
C LEU A 176 72.15 -30.67 23.83
N GLY A 177 72.54 -29.89 22.82
CA GLY A 177 73.43 -30.35 21.73
C GLY A 177 72.77 -31.33 20.75
N ILE A 178 71.43 -31.45 20.77
CA ILE A 178 70.68 -32.38 19.93
C ILE A 178 70.25 -31.65 18.66
N SER A 179 70.92 -31.93 17.52
CA SER A 179 70.52 -31.38 16.23
C SER A 179 69.40 -32.24 15.62
N ARG A 180 68.21 -31.64 15.42
CA ARG A 180 67.14 -32.24 14.61
C ARG A 180 67.63 -32.38 13.16
N LYS A 181 68.16 -33.54 12.78
CA LYS A 181 68.27 -33.89 11.37
C LYS A 181 66.86 -34.01 10.81
N ARG A 182 66.63 -33.33 9.68
CA ARG A 182 65.40 -33.45 8.88
C ARG A 182 65.15 -34.89 8.47
#